data_AF-A0A9D1JZ41-F1
#
_entry.id   AF-A0A9D1JZ41-F1
#
_cell.length_a   1.000
_cell.length_b   1.000
_cell.length_c   1.000
_cell.angle_alpha   90.00
_cell.angle_beta   90.00
_cell.angle_gamma   90.00
#
_symmetry.space_group_name_H-M   'P 1'
#
loop_
_entity.id
_entity.type
_entity.pdbx_description
1 polymer ?
#
loop_
_entity_poly.entity_id
_entity_poly.type
_entity_poly.pdbx_seq_one_letter_code
_entity_poly.pdbx_strand_id
1 'polypeptide(L)'
;MIKNHLSRLLGEKRWTQSRLAQETGIRPSTISDIYNDVAERISLDHLDKICEALDCTTEELLEYVPNAQPRTGKHLILEQHGNRKRS
;
A
#
# COMPACT_ATOMS: atom_id res chain seq x y z
N MET A 1 7.26 -6.60 -4.93
CA MET A 1 6.79 -5.28 -4.50
C MET A 1 5.30 -5.22 -4.75
N ILE A 2 4.54 -4.72 -3.78
CA ILE A 2 3.14 -4.35 -4.03
C ILE A 2 3.17 -2.94 -4.61
N LYS A 3 2.48 -2.71 -5.73
CA LYS A 3 2.25 -1.39 -6.30
C LYS A 3 0.84 -0.94 -5.99
N ASN A 4 0.71 0.34 -5.68
CA ASN A 4 -0.58 1.00 -5.45
C ASN A 4 -1.01 1.81 -6.69
N HIS A 5 -2.25 1.61 -7.13
CA HIS A 5 -2.85 2.27 -8.30
C HIS A 5 -3.89 3.34 -7.95
N LEU A 6 -3.96 3.77 -6.69
CA LEU A 6 -4.95 4.75 -6.21
C LEU A 6 -4.92 6.05 -7.01
N SER A 7 -3.72 6.55 -7.36
CA SER A 7 -3.59 7.79 -8.14
C SER A 7 -4.24 7.70 -9.53
N ARG A 8 -4.06 6.56 -10.20
CA ARG A 8 -4.71 6.24 -11.48
C ARG A 8 -6.23 6.17 -11.33
N LEU A 9 -6.72 5.41 -10.35
CA LEU A 9 -8.16 5.23 -10.10
C LEU A 9 -8.87 6.57 -9.79
N LEU A 10 -8.25 7.42 -8.97
CA LEU A 10 -8.78 8.76 -8.70
C LEU A 10 -8.78 9.64 -9.95
N GLY A 11 -7.74 9.57 -10.78
CA GLY A 11 -7.67 10.28 -12.05
C GLY A 11 -8.80 9.89 -13.02
N GLU A 12 -9.03 8.59 -13.19
CA GLU A 12 -10.07 8.02 -14.06
C GLU A 12 -11.48 8.48 -13.62
N LYS A 13 -11.74 8.51 -12.30
CA LYS A 13 -13.02 8.94 -11.75
C LYS A 13 -13.13 10.46 -11.54
N ARG A 14 -12.06 11.23 -11.79
CA ARG A 14 -11.92 12.66 -11.47
C ARG A 14 -12.20 12.98 -10.00
N TRP A 15 -11.74 12.11 -9.10
CA TRP A 15 -11.84 12.31 -7.66
C TRP A 15 -10.60 12.98 -7.09
N THR A 16 -10.78 13.76 -6.03
CA THR A 16 -9.66 14.30 -5.24
C THR A 16 -9.36 13.40 -4.05
N GLN A 17 -8.14 13.47 -3.51
CA GLN A 17 -7.79 12.80 -2.25
C GLN A 17 -8.70 13.24 -1.09
N SER A 18 -9.05 14.54 -1.06
CA SER A 18 -9.97 15.10 -0.06
C SER A 18 -11.36 14.47 -0.14
N ARG A 19 -11.90 14.32 -1.36
CA ARG A 19 -13.17 13.62 -1.57
C ARG A 19 -13.08 12.18 -1.08
N LEU A 20 -12.05 11.43 -1.49
CA LEU A 20 -11.91 10.05 -1.03
C LEU A 20 -11.84 9.94 0.50
N ALA A 21 -11.11 10.83 1.17
CA ALA A 21 -11.05 10.88 2.63
C ALA A 21 -12.43 11.12 3.26
N GLN A 22 -13.26 11.97 2.66
CA GLN A 22 -14.64 12.21 3.10
C GLN A 22 -15.54 10.98 2.91
N GLU A 23 -15.51 10.37 1.73
CA GLU A 23 -16.35 9.21 1.38
C GLU A 23 -15.99 7.97 2.22
N THR A 24 -14.70 7.75 2.47
CA THR A 24 -14.20 6.57 3.22
C THR A 24 -14.15 6.80 4.73
N GLY A 25 -14.20 8.05 5.19
CA GLY A 25 -13.93 8.42 6.59
C GLY A 25 -12.47 8.18 7.01
N ILE A 26 -11.56 7.83 6.09
CA ILE A 26 -10.14 7.65 6.38
C ILE A 26 -9.50 9.03 6.53
N ARG A 27 -8.54 9.16 7.47
CA ARG A 27 -7.84 10.43 7.70
C ARG A 27 -7.19 10.92 6.40
N PRO A 28 -7.29 12.22 6.06
CA PRO A 28 -6.68 12.77 4.85
C PRO A 28 -5.17 12.51 4.73
N SER A 29 -4.45 12.53 5.85
CA SER A 29 -3.02 12.19 5.88
C SER A 29 -2.76 10.75 5.44
N THR A 30 -3.58 9.81 5.89
CA THR A 30 -3.47 8.39 5.51
C THR A 30 -3.82 8.19 4.04
N ILE A 31 -4.86 8.86 3.52
CA ILE A 31 -5.14 8.85 2.08
C ILE A 31 -3.97 9.43 1.28
N SER A 32 -3.35 10.51 1.77
CA SER A 32 -2.17 11.10 1.14
C SER A 32 -0.99 10.12 1.11
N ASP A 33 -0.72 9.43 2.22
CA ASP A 33 0.38 8.46 2.28
C ASP A 33 0.15 7.28 1.32
N ILE A 34 -1.09 6.79 1.26
CA ILE A 34 -1.51 5.72 0.33
C ILE A 34 -1.39 6.20 -1.11
N TYR A 35 -1.89 7.39 -1.43
CA TYR A 35 -1.87 7.98 -2.78
C TYR A 35 -0.46 8.18 -3.31
N ASN A 36 0.46 8.63 -2.46
CA ASN A 36 1.85 8.90 -2.82
C ASN A 36 2.77 7.67 -2.71
N ASP A 37 2.21 6.48 -2.46
CA ASP A 37 2.95 5.22 -2.34
C ASP A 37 4.04 5.23 -1.24
N VAL A 38 3.83 6.03 -0.18
CA VAL A 38 4.72 6.12 0.99
C VAL A 38 4.15 5.43 2.24
N ALA A 39 2.93 4.90 2.15
CA ALA A 39 2.32 4.15 3.24
C ALA A 39 3.07 2.83 3.48
N GLU A 40 3.66 2.68 4.67
CA GLU A 40 4.30 1.42 5.09
C GLU A 40 3.30 0.28 5.31
N ARG A 41 2.05 0.63 5.66
CA ARG A 41 0.99 -0.31 6.00
C ARG A 41 -0.36 0.20 5.49
N ILE A 42 -1.15 -0.73 4.97
CA ILE A 42 -2.57 -0.51 4.65
C ILE A 42 -3.35 -1.63 5.35
N SER A 43 -4.36 -1.27 6.14
CA SER A 43 -5.23 -2.25 6.80
C SER A 43 -6.26 -2.80 5.82
N LEU A 44 -6.82 -3.98 6.10
CA LEU A 44 -7.92 -4.54 5.31
C LEU A 44 -9.15 -3.61 5.30
N ASP A 45 -9.49 -3.01 6.44
CA ASP A 45 -10.58 -2.02 6.54
C ASP A 45 -10.37 -0.81 5.62
N HIS A 46 -9.12 -0.34 5.45
CA HIS A 46 -8.85 0.71 4.47
C HIS A 46 -9.07 0.23 3.03
N LEU A 47 -8.65 -1.00 2.71
CA LEU A 47 -8.86 -1.58 1.38
C LEU A 47 -10.35 -1.73 1.09
N ASP A 48 -11.12 -2.28 2.02
CA ASP A 48 -12.57 -2.46 1.89
C ASP A 48 -13.26 -1.12 1.61
N LYS A 49 -13.00 -0.10 2.44
CA LYS A 49 -13.59 1.24 2.29
C LYS A 49 -13.21 1.92 0.98
N ILE A 50 -11.94 1.81 0.57
CA ILE A 50 -11.47 2.41 -0.69
C ILE A 50 -12.11 1.70 -1.88
N CYS A 51 -12.17 0.37 -1.87
CA CYS A 51 -12.79 -0.43 -2.92
C CYS A 51 -14.29 -0.13 -3.02
N GLU A 52 -15.00 -0.05 -1.90
CA GLU A 52 -16.43 0.31 -1.85
C GLU A 52 -16.66 1.73 -2.38
N ALA A 53 -15.91 2.71 -1.88
CA ALA A 53 -16.08 4.11 -2.30
C ALA A 53 -15.76 4.33 -3.78
N LEU A 54 -14.76 3.62 -4.31
CA LEU A 54 -14.36 3.74 -5.70
C LEU A 54 -15.08 2.77 -6.61
N ASP A 55 -15.91 1.84 -6.12
CA ASP A 55 -16.50 0.76 -6.92
C ASP A 55 -15.42 0.07 -7.78
N CYS A 56 -14.40 -0.47 -7.10
CA CYS A 56 -13.31 -1.22 -7.72
C CYS A 56 -12.93 -2.46 -6.91
N THR A 57 -12.18 -3.35 -7.55
CA THR A 57 -11.63 -4.56 -6.94
C THR A 57 -10.27 -4.30 -6.29
N THR A 58 -9.86 -5.20 -5.40
CA THR A 58 -8.55 -5.11 -4.77
C THR A 58 -7.41 -5.24 -5.78
N GLU A 59 -7.59 -6.02 -6.84
CA GLU A 59 -6.62 -6.22 -7.93
C GLU A 59 -6.46 -4.97 -8.81
N GLU A 60 -7.51 -4.18 -8.96
CA GLU A 60 -7.43 -2.88 -9.65
C GLU A 60 -6.70 -1.82 -8.82
N LEU A 61 -6.80 -1.92 -7.48
CA LEU A 61 -6.15 -1.03 -6.53
C LEU A 61 -4.70 -1.40 -6.24
N LEU A 62 -4.41 -2.70 -6.07
CA LEU A 62 -3.11 -3.22 -5.67
C LEU A 62 -2.62 -4.30 -6.65
N GLU A 63 -1.37 -4.18 -7.07
CA GLU A 63 -0.72 -5.13 -7.97
C GLU A 63 0.51 -5.75 -7.31
N TYR A 64 0.61 -7.08 -7.31
CA TYR A 64 1.85 -7.75 -6.95
C TYR A 64 2.81 -7.84 -8.14
N VAL A 65 3.94 -7.15 -8.04
CA VAL A 65 5.05 -7.25 -8.98
C VAL A 65 6.19 -8.03 -8.34
N PRO A 66 6.66 -9.16 -8.89
CA PRO A 66 7.79 -9.90 -8.32
C PRO A 66 9.03 -9.02 -8.10
N ASN A 67 9.68 -9.15 -6.94
CA ASN A 67 10.97 -8.50 -6.72
C ASN A 67 12.05 -9.22 -7.55
N ALA A 68 13.03 -8.47 -8.07
CA ALA A 68 14.18 -9.06 -8.77
C ALA A 68 14.95 -10.06 -7.91
N GLN A 69 15.03 -9.80 -6.60
CA GLN A 69 15.52 -10.73 -5.59
C GLN A 69 14.38 -11.10 -4.64
N PRO A 70 13.93 -12.38 -4.62
CA PRO A 70 12.93 -12.83 -3.67
C PRO A 70 13.43 -12.69 -2.23
N ARG A 71 12.57 -12.29 -1.30
CA ARG A 71 12.92 -12.03 0.11
C ARG A 71 12.27 -13.03 1.07
N THR A 72 11.78 -14.16 0.57
CA THR A 72 10.99 -15.13 1.32
C THR A 72 11.44 -16.57 1.01
N GLY A 73 11.08 -17.51 1.88
CA GLY A 73 11.41 -18.93 1.73
C GLY A 73 12.91 -19.18 1.63
N LYS A 74 13.34 -19.97 0.63
CA LYS A 74 14.75 -20.33 0.40
C LYS A 74 15.70 -19.16 0.09
N HIS A 75 15.16 -17.96 -0.11
CA HIS A 75 15.92 -16.74 -0.41
C HIS A 75 15.94 -15.74 0.76
N LEU A 76 15.53 -16.17 1.96
CA LEU A 76 15.72 -15.37 3.18
C LEU A 76 17.22 -15.15 3.40
N ILE A 77 17.66 -13.88 3.32
CA ILE A 77 19.00 -13.50 3.77
C ILE A 77 18.97 -13.61 5.29
N LEU A 78 19.62 -14.65 5.83
CA LEU A 78 19.91 -14.76 7.25
C LEU A 78 21.00 -13.73 7.56
N GLU A 79 20.65 -12.56 8.10
CA GLU A 79 21.65 -11.60 8.57
C GLU A 79 22.53 -12.26 9.66
N GLN A 80 23.84 -12.38 9.42
CA GLN A 80 24.81 -12.88 10.41
C GLN A 80 25.15 -11.83 11.49
N HIS A 81 24.21 -10.98 11.90
CA HIS A 81 24.45 -10.01 12.97
C HIS A 81 23.91 -10.51 14.31
N GLY A 82 24.50 -11.61 14.77
CA GLY A 82 24.63 -11.85 16.20
C GLY A 82 25.54 -10.77 16.78
N ASN A 83 24.96 -9.82 17.49
CA ASN A 83 25.68 -8.76 18.20
C ASN A 83 26.64 -9.40 19.22
N ARG A 84 27.90 -9.66 18.85
CA ARG A 84 28.96 -9.97 19.81
C ARG A 84 29.69 -8.66 20.11
N LYS A 85 29.26 -7.99 21.18
CA LYS A 85 30.14 -7.10 21.94
C LYS A 85 31.37 -7.92 22.33
N ARG A 86 32.53 -7.64 21.72
CA ARG A 86 33.81 -8.05 22.27
C ARG A 86 34.30 -6.91 23.16
N SER A 87 34.42 -7.22 24.45
CA SER A 87 35.24 -6.50 25.42
C SER A 87 36.69 -6.43 24.95
#